data_AF-A0A9E5ZX75-F1
#
_entry.id   AF-A0A9E5ZX75-F1
#
_cell.length_a   1.000
_cell.length_b   1.000
_cell.length_c   1.000
_cell.angle_alpha   90.00
_cell.angle_beta   90.00
_cell.angle_gamma   90.00
#
_symmetry.space_group_name_H-M   'P 1'
#
loop_
_entity.id
_entity.type
_entity.pdbx_description
1 polymer ?
#
loop_
_entity_poly.entity_id
_entity_poly.type
_entity_poly.pdbx_seq_one_letter_code
_entity_poly.pdbx_strand_id
1 'polypeptide(L)'
;MSHTYPLGKTARDALKGAHEAARTRYEAEDLAGDVAIASLETEWITPSEKDLPKILEQAEANPGHGFVQHYEDGSGKTVLAVTYWKLAKAKKKKPAPKPKAEPEGSQEDHTDDLYFKSGRTKKRRRKRHVDPNQMDLFGEKKAD
;
A
#
# COMPACT_ATOMS: atom_id res chain seq x y z
N MET A 1 21.12 -3.19 -6.43
CA MET A 1 20.64 -1.79 -6.53
C MET A 1 19.15 -1.80 -6.28
N SER A 2 18.69 -1.34 -5.11
CA SER A 2 17.26 -1.19 -4.82
C SER A 2 16.83 0.24 -5.08
N HIS A 3 15.71 0.44 -5.76
CA HIS A 3 15.15 1.77 -5.97
C HIS A 3 14.50 2.28 -4.68
N THR A 4 14.88 3.48 -4.28
CA THR A 4 14.33 4.21 -3.13
C THR A 4 13.80 5.54 -3.66
N TYR A 5 12.58 5.87 -3.27
CA TYR A 5 11.87 7.03 -3.81
C TYR A 5 11.70 8.10 -2.72
N PRO A 6 12.00 9.36 -3.02
CA PRO A 6 11.79 10.45 -2.08
C PRO A 6 10.31 10.71 -1.85
N LEU A 7 10.00 11.36 -0.73
CA LEU A 7 8.66 11.84 -0.40
C LEU A 7 8.52 13.32 -0.76
N GLY A 8 7.34 13.71 -1.25
CA GLY A 8 7.07 15.11 -1.56
C GLY A 8 5.62 15.40 -1.91
N LYS A 9 5.22 16.67 -1.87
CA LYS A 9 3.90 17.10 -2.37
C LYS A 9 3.84 17.25 -3.88
N THR A 10 5.00 17.50 -4.50
CA THR A 10 5.21 17.68 -5.94
C THR A 10 6.57 17.12 -6.30
N ALA A 11 6.84 16.80 -7.57
CA ALA A 11 8.17 16.30 -7.96
C ALA A 11 9.30 17.28 -7.67
N ARG A 12 9.06 18.60 -7.79
CA ARG A 12 10.07 19.62 -7.41
C ARG A 12 10.37 19.63 -5.91
N ASP A 13 9.39 19.30 -5.08
CA ASP A 13 9.55 19.19 -3.63
C ASP A 13 10.33 17.92 -3.30
N ALA A 14 10.01 16.80 -3.96
CA ALA A 14 10.71 15.53 -3.81
C ALA A 14 12.20 15.61 -4.23
N LEU A 15 12.53 16.41 -5.26
CA LEU A 15 13.91 16.68 -5.66
C LEU A 15 14.71 17.45 -4.60
N LYS A 16 14.04 18.35 -3.86
CA LYS A 16 14.67 19.15 -2.79
C LYS A 16 14.70 18.41 -1.46
N GLY A 17 13.76 17.49 -1.24
CA GLY A 17 13.62 16.65 -0.05
C GLY A 17 14.73 15.61 0.01
N ALA A 18 15.92 16.04 0.40
CA ALA A 18 17.15 15.27 0.32
C ALA A 18 17.38 14.29 1.49
N HIS A 19 16.41 14.08 2.38
CA HIS A 19 16.69 13.39 3.65
C HIS A 19 16.02 12.04 3.82
N GLU A 20 14.92 11.78 3.12
CA GLU A 20 14.12 10.58 3.39
C GLU A 20 13.60 9.99 2.08
N ALA A 21 14.03 8.75 1.82
CA ALA A 21 13.60 7.97 0.67
C ALA A 21 13.20 6.57 1.13
N ALA A 22 12.08 6.09 0.61
CA ALA A 22 11.50 4.80 0.98
C ALA A 22 11.35 3.91 -0.25
N ARG A 23 11.58 2.62 -0.06
CA ARG A 23 11.37 1.61 -1.10
C ARG A 23 9.93 1.15 -1.14
N THR A 24 9.31 1.01 0.03
CA THR A 24 7.94 0.51 0.16
C THR A 24 7.00 1.58 0.67
N ARG A 25 5.70 1.38 0.42
CA ARG A 25 4.66 2.26 0.94
C ARG A 25 4.68 2.32 2.47
N TYR A 26 4.92 1.18 3.13
CA TYR A 26 4.95 1.10 4.60
C TYR A 26 6.09 1.94 5.17
N GLU A 27 7.31 1.77 4.65
CA GLU A 27 8.46 2.62 5.01
C GLU A 27 8.18 4.10 4.75
N ALA A 28 7.51 4.40 3.64
CA ALA A 28 7.18 5.77 3.29
C ALA A 28 6.13 6.33 4.28
N GLU A 29 5.16 5.54 4.72
CA GLU A 29 4.18 5.94 5.74
C GLU A 29 4.85 6.16 7.10
N ASP A 30 5.82 5.32 7.47
CA ASP A 30 6.63 5.50 8.68
C ASP A 30 7.44 6.81 8.65
N LEU A 31 8.03 7.15 7.50
CA LEU A 31 8.79 8.41 7.31
C LEU A 31 7.86 9.64 7.26
N ALA A 32 6.69 9.51 6.65
CA ALA A 32 5.72 10.62 6.55
C ALA A 32 4.99 10.93 7.86
N GLY A 33 5.03 10.01 8.84
CA GLY A 33 4.41 10.14 10.15
C GLY A 33 2.90 10.36 10.05
N ASP A 34 2.44 11.57 10.39
CA ASP A 34 1.02 11.93 10.40
C ASP A 34 0.43 12.21 9.00
N VAL A 35 1.28 12.33 7.97
CA VAL A 35 0.84 12.65 6.61
C VAL A 35 0.64 11.37 5.81
N ALA A 36 -0.62 11.07 5.49
CA ALA A 36 -0.94 9.91 4.66
C ALA A 36 -0.30 10.01 3.26
N ILE A 37 0.14 8.87 2.73
CA ILE A 37 0.61 8.77 1.36
C ILE A 37 -0.57 8.58 0.43
N ALA A 38 -0.62 9.39 -0.63
CA ALA A 38 -1.62 9.27 -1.67
C ALA A 38 -1.30 8.11 -2.62
N SER A 39 -0.10 8.13 -3.22
CA SER A 39 0.30 7.23 -4.31
C SER A 39 1.79 7.38 -4.60
N LEU A 40 2.37 6.39 -5.30
CA LEU A 40 3.64 6.55 -6.01
C LEU A 40 3.32 7.14 -7.38
N GLU A 41 3.81 8.34 -7.69
CA GLU A 41 3.56 9.03 -8.96
C GLU A 41 4.86 9.36 -9.69
N THR A 42 4.82 9.32 -11.02
CA THR A 42 5.87 9.83 -11.89
C THR A 42 5.39 11.12 -12.54
N GLU A 43 6.07 12.22 -12.25
CA GLU A 43 5.76 13.53 -12.80
C GLU A 43 6.87 13.99 -13.75
N TRP A 44 6.47 14.58 -14.87
CA TRP A 44 7.37 15.04 -15.92
C TRP A 44 7.66 16.52 -15.74
N ILE A 45 8.93 16.88 -15.59
CA ILE A 45 9.38 18.26 -15.42
C ILE A 45 10.30 18.61 -16.59
N THR A 46 10.03 19.74 -17.23
CA THR A 46 10.93 20.42 -18.15
C THR A 46 11.66 21.54 -17.39
N PRO A 47 12.84 21.26 -16.80
CA PRO A 47 13.62 22.29 -16.12
C PRO A 47 14.12 23.34 -17.10
N SER A 48 14.36 24.56 -16.61
CA SER A 48 15.07 25.56 -17.38
C SER A 48 16.55 25.16 -17.50
N GLU A 49 17.22 25.56 -18.59
CA GLU A 49 18.64 25.23 -18.82
C GLU A 49 19.57 25.70 -17.68
N LYS A 50 19.17 26.76 -16.96
CA LYS A 50 19.92 27.31 -15.82
C LYS A 50 19.75 26.49 -14.55
N ASP A 51 18.61 25.82 -14.40
CA ASP A 51 18.25 25.07 -13.19
C ASP A 51 18.61 23.59 -13.31
N LEU A 52 18.81 23.09 -14.52
CA LEU A 52 19.24 21.71 -14.80
C LEU A 52 20.42 21.24 -13.94
N PRO A 53 21.59 21.91 -13.94
CA PRO A 53 22.75 21.41 -13.20
C PRO A 53 22.46 21.29 -11.71
N LYS A 54 21.72 22.25 -11.14
CA LYS A 54 21.33 22.23 -9.73
C LYS A 54 20.36 21.09 -9.40
N ILE A 55 19.42 20.80 -10.31
CA ILE A 55 18.46 19.71 -10.13
C ILE A 55 19.16 18.35 -10.24
N LEU A 56 20.15 18.23 -11.13
CA LEU A 56 20.94 17.01 -11.28
C LEU A 56 21.83 16.78 -10.05
N GLU A 57 22.53 17.80 -9.57
CA GLU A 57 23.30 17.73 -8.32
C GLU A 57 22.41 17.34 -7.13
N GLN A 58 21.19 17.90 -7.05
CA GLN A 58 20.21 17.52 -6.02
C GLN A 58 19.73 16.08 -6.15
N ALA A 59 19.54 15.59 -7.37
CA ALA A 59 19.13 14.21 -7.63
C ALA A 59 20.24 13.22 -7.27
N GLU A 60 21.50 13.56 -7.54
CA GLU A 60 22.67 12.74 -7.18
C GLU A 60 22.95 12.76 -5.68
N ALA A 61 22.75 13.90 -5.01
CA ALA A 61 22.91 14.03 -3.57
C ALA A 61 21.79 13.36 -2.76
N ASN A 62 20.69 12.96 -3.40
CA ASN A 62 19.55 12.36 -2.72
C ASN A 62 19.87 10.90 -2.32
N PRO A 63 19.47 10.45 -1.11
CA PRO A 63 19.57 9.04 -0.71
C PRO A 63 18.72 8.09 -1.57
N GLY A 64 17.73 8.63 -2.28
CA GLY A 64 16.93 7.91 -3.28
C GLY A 64 17.75 7.53 -4.51
N HIS A 65 17.79 6.25 -4.87
CA HIS A 65 18.47 5.81 -6.10
C HIS A 65 17.47 5.47 -7.22
N GLY A 66 17.70 6.03 -8.41
CA GLY A 66 16.97 5.69 -9.64
C GLY A 66 15.55 6.27 -9.71
N PHE A 67 15.25 7.31 -8.94
CA PHE A 67 13.95 7.99 -8.96
C PHE A 67 13.84 9.06 -10.07
N VAL A 68 14.97 9.50 -10.65
CA VAL A 68 15.01 10.42 -11.79
C VAL A 68 15.44 9.69 -13.05
N GLN A 69 14.69 9.86 -14.13
CA GLN A 69 15.02 9.39 -15.47
C GLN A 69 15.11 10.58 -16.43
N HIS A 70 16.08 10.53 -17.34
CA HIS A 70 16.38 11.60 -18.27
C HIS A 70 15.84 11.26 -19.66
N TYR A 71 15.14 12.22 -20.25
CA TYR A 71 14.60 12.14 -21.60
C TYR A 71 14.92 13.42 -22.36
N GLU A 72 14.71 13.38 -23.67
CA GLU A 72 14.85 14.51 -24.57
C GLU A 72 13.49 14.75 -25.25
N ASP A 73 13.02 15.99 -25.22
CA ASP A 73 11.82 16.42 -25.93
C ASP A 73 12.11 16.59 -27.43
N GLY A 74 11.08 16.68 -28.26
CA GLY A 74 11.21 16.88 -29.72
C GLY A 74 11.93 18.17 -30.14
N SER A 75 12.19 19.08 -29.18
CA SER A 75 12.98 20.31 -29.38
C SER A 75 14.43 20.20 -28.88
N GLY A 76 14.89 19.03 -28.46
CA GLY A 76 16.24 18.81 -27.93
C GLY A 76 16.45 19.24 -26.47
N LYS A 77 15.37 19.53 -25.75
CA LYS A 77 15.42 19.95 -24.34
C LYS A 77 15.33 18.73 -23.43
N THR A 78 16.07 18.74 -22.33
CA THR A 78 16.02 17.66 -21.35
C THR A 78 14.70 17.70 -20.57
N VAL A 79 14.09 16.53 -20.43
CA VAL A 79 12.89 16.29 -19.63
C VAL A 79 13.23 15.28 -18.55
N LEU A 80 12.84 15.59 -17.33
CA LEU A 80 13.05 14.73 -16.17
C LEU A 80 11.75 14.04 -15.81
N ALA A 81 11.76 12.71 -15.77
CA ALA A 81 10.70 11.94 -15.15
C ALA A 81 11.09 11.63 -13.71
N VAL A 82 10.37 12.21 -12.76
CA VAL A 82 10.66 12.10 -11.32
C VAL A 82 9.59 11.23 -10.67
N THR A 83 10.02 10.09 -10.13
CA THR A 83 9.16 9.13 -9.43
C THR A 83 9.25 9.38 -7.92
N TYR A 84 8.13 9.63 -7.25
CA TYR A 84 8.13 9.98 -5.83
C TYR A 84 6.88 9.52 -5.11
N TRP A 85 6.99 9.35 -3.79
CA TRP A 85 5.84 9.13 -2.91
C TRP A 85 5.11 10.45 -2.69
N LYS A 86 3.91 10.54 -3.24
CA LYS A 86 3.08 11.74 -3.13
C LYS A 86 2.40 11.81 -1.78
N LEU A 87 2.72 12.85 -1.03
CA LEU A 87 2.06 13.15 0.23
C LEU A 87 0.63 13.65 -0.04
N ALA A 88 -0.35 13.07 0.64
CA ALA A 88 -1.73 13.52 0.55
C ALA A 88 -1.83 14.95 1.09
N LYS A 89 -2.63 15.78 0.42
CA LYS A 89 -3.06 17.04 1.03
C LYS A 89 -3.81 16.67 2.30
N ALA A 90 -3.34 17.15 3.45
CA ALA A 90 -3.98 16.92 4.73
C ALA A 90 -5.47 17.22 4.60
N LYS A 91 -6.29 16.17 4.53
CA LYS A 91 -7.73 16.33 4.75
C LYS A 91 -7.81 16.81 6.18
N LYS A 92 -8.16 18.08 6.39
CA LYS A 92 -8.60 18.56 7.70
C LYS A 92 -9.56 17.50 8.21
N LYS A 93 -9.16 16.73 9.23
CA LYS A 93 -10.07 15.81 9.90
C LYS A 93 -11.24 16.72 10.31
N LYS A 94 -12.40 16.58 9.67
CA LYS A 94 -13.62 17.10 10.29
C LYS A 94 -13.61 16.47 11.68
N PRO A 95 -13.71 17.26 12.76
CA PRO A 95 -13.71 16.68 14.09
C PRO A 95 -14.77 15.59 14.08
N ALA A 96 -14.37 14.36 14.40
CA ALA A 96 -15.32 13.29 14.56
C ALA A 96 -16.38 13.80 15.56
N PRO A 97 -17.68 13.67 15.26
CA PRO A 97 -18.68 13.99 16.26
C PRO A 97 -18.33 13.19 17.52
N LYS A 98 -18.19 13.89 18.66
CA LYS A 98 -17.86 13.26 19.94
C LYS A 98 -18.76 12.03 20.11
N PRO A 99 -18.22 10.85 20.40
CA PRO A 99 -19.06 9.68 20.64
C PRO A 99 -20.06 10.03 21.75
N LYS A 100 -21.35 9.82 21.49
CA LYS A 100 -22.34 9.81 22.57
C LYS A 100 -21.92 8.68 23.51
N ALA A 101 -21.70 9.02 24.77
CA ALA A 101 -21.52 8.02 25.81
C ALA A 101 -22.82 7.22 25.94
N GLU A 102 -22.75 5.94 25.63
CA GLU A 102 -23.75 4.94 26.01
C GLU A 102 -23.02 3.80 26.75
N PRO A 103 -23.73 3.15 27.67
CA PRO A 103 -23.29 2.90 29.05
C PRO A 103 -22.23 1.80 29.17
N GLU A 104 -21.53 1.78 30.32
CA GLU A 104 -20.61 0.71 30.73
C GLU A 104 -21.29 -0.65 30.62
N GLY A 105 -21.06 -1.32 29.49
CA GLY A 105 -21.35 -2.73 29.28
C GLY A 105 -20.21 -3.55 29.87
N SER A 106 -20.52 -4.20 30.98
CA SER A 106 -19.77 -5.26 31.67
C SER A 106 -18.65 -5.92 30.86
N GLN A 107 -17.46 -5.85 31.46
CA GLN A 107 -16.38 -6.84 31.45
C GLN A 107 -16.59 -8.09 30.58
N GLU A 108 -15.59 -8.30 29.73
CA GLU A 108 -15.20 -9.59 29.14
C GLU A 108 -16.03 -10.08 27.95
N ASP A 109 -15.82 -9.42 26.81
CA ASP A 109 -16.01 -10.04 25.49
C ASP A 109 -14.87 -11.06 25.29
N HIS A 110 -15.00 -12.23 25.94
CA HIS A 110 -14.10 -13.38 25.74
C HIS A 110 -14.33 -13.95 24.33
N THR A 111 -13.76 -13.28 23.33
CA THR A 111 -13.71 -13.76 21.94
C THR A 111 -12.97 -15.10 21.79
N ASP A 112 -12.28 -15.56 22.84
CA ASP A 112 -11.57 -16.84 22.89
C ASP A 112 -12.43 -18.04 23.35
N ASP A 113 -13.61 -17.82 23.94
CA ASP A 113 -14.49 -18.92 24.36
C ASP A 113 -15.35 -19.51 23.23
N LEU A 114 -15.14 -19.02 22.00
CA LEU A 114 -15.65 -19.66 20.80
C LEU A 114 -14.84 -20.91 20.40
N TYR A 115 -13.59 -21.04 20.87
CA TYR A 115 -12.72 -22.16 20.52
C TYR A 115 -12.81 -23.35 21.50
N PHE A 116 -13.40 -23.16 22.68
CA PHE A 116 -13.47 -24.19 23.74
C PHE A 116 -14.87 -24.74 24.03
N LYS A 117 -15.89 -24.39 23.23
CA LYS A 117 -17.16 -25.16 23.18
C LYS A 117 -16.95 -26.50 22.49
N SER A 118 -16.17 -27.36 23.12
CA SER A 118 -16.23 -28.80 22.93
C SER A 118 -17.64 -29.27 23.30
N GLY A 119 -18.29 -30.02 22.41
CA GLY A 119 -19.45 -30.83 22.77
C GLY A 119 -20.78 -30.55 22.08
N ARG A 120 -20.81 -30.55 20.73
CA ARG A 120 -21.85 -31.36 20.04
C ARG A 120 -21.20 -32.15 18.92
N THR A 121 -20.89 -33.40 19.24
CA THR A 121 -20.51 -34.45 18.30
C THR A 121 -21.57 -34.57 17.20
N LYS A 122 -21.37 -33.86 16.09
CA LYS A 122 -22.12 -34.16 14.86
C LYS A 122 -21.72 -35.57 14.48
N LYS A 123 -22.65 -36.54 14.59
CA LYS A 123 -22.44 -37.89 14.07
C LYS A 123 -22.02 -37.74 12.61
N ARG A 124 -20.73 -37.93 12.32
CA ARG A 124 -20.23 -38.06 10.96
C ARG A 124 -21.10 -39.15 10.33
N ARG A 125 -21.86 -38.80 9.29
CA ARG A 125 -22.49 -39.81 8.42
C ARG A 125 -21.36 -40.78 8.07
N ARG A 126 -21.53 -42.05 8.41
CA ARG A 126 -20.56 -43.10 8.04
C ARG A 126 -20.31 -42.95 6.55
N LYS A 127 -19.06 -42.75 6.15
CA LYS A 127 -18.70 -42.78 4.73
C LYS A 127 -19.17 -44.14 4.20
N ARG A 128 -19.96 -44.12 3.12
CA ARG A 128 -20.34 -45.35 2.40
C ARG A 128 -19.03 -46.06 2.08
N HIS A 129 -18.90 -47.34 2.44
CA HIS A 129 -17.73 -48.12 2.06
C HIS A 129 -17.78 -48.24 0.53
N VAL A 130 -16.88 -47.53 -0.15
CA VAL A 130 -16.77 -47.58 -1.61
C VAL A 130 -15.93 -48.82 -1.91
N ASP A 131 -16.52 -49.78 -2.61
CA ASP A 131 -15.80 -50.96 -3.06
C ASP A 131 -14.69 -50.51 -4.03
N PRO A 132 -13.41 -50.80 -3.76
CA PRO A 132 -12.30 -50.37 -4.61
C PRO A 132 -12.35 -50.94 -6.03
N ASN A 133 -13.17 -51.97 -6.29
CA ASN A 133 -13.40 -52.50 -7.63
C ASN A 133 -14.58 -51.83 -8.36
N GLN A 134 -15.35 -50.97 -7.68
CA GLN A 134 -16.43 -50.21 -8.30
C GLN A 134 -16.05 -48.74 -8.41
N MET A 135 -15.70 -48.34 -9.63
CA MET A 135 -15.58 -46.93 -10.01
C MET A 135 -17.00 -46.36 -10.12
N ASP A 136 -17.55 -45.88 -9.00
CA ASP A 136 -18.88 -45.27 -8.93
C ASP A 136 -18.87 -43.89 -9.62
N LEU A 137 -18.92 -43.91 -10.96
CA LEU A 137 -18.68 -42.76 -11.83
C LEU A 137 -19.92 -41.87 -12.04
N PHE A 138 -21.09 -42.24 -11.52
CA PHE A 138 -22.32 -41.47 -11.68
C PHE A 138 -23.16 -41.50 -10.39
N GLY A 139 -23.12 -40.41 -9.63
CA GLY A 139 -23.98 -40.25 -8.46
C GLY A 139 -25.46 -40.34 -8.82
N GLU A 140 -26.24 -41.01 -7.97
CA GLU A 140 -27.68 -41.24 -8.12
C GLU A 140 -28.40 -39.95 -8.56
N LYS A 141 -29.04 -40.01 -9.74
CA LYS A 141 -29.88 -38.94 -10.29
C LYS A 141 -31.07 -38.75 -9.34
N LYS A 142 -31.22 -37.56 -8.75
CA LYS A 142 -32.45 -37.23 -8.01
C LYS A 142 -33.62 -37.20 -8.99
N ALA A 143 -34.64 -38.00 -8.72
CA ALA A 143 -35.97 -37.84 -9.32
C ALA A 143 -36.74 -36.81 -8.49
N ASP A 144 -37.46 -35.92 -9.17
CA ASP A 144 -38.36 -34.91 -8.58
C ASP A 144 -39.52 -35.55 -7.80
#